data_AF-A0AA86XVV9-F1
#
_entry.id   AF-A0AA86XVV9-F1
#
_cell.length_a   1.000
_cell.length_b   1.000
_cell.length_c   1.000
_cell.angle_alpha   90.00
_cell.angle_beta   90.00
_cell.angle_gamma   90.00
#
_symmetry.space_group_name_H-M   'P 1'
#
loop_
_entity.id
_entity.type
_entity.pdbx_description
1 polymer ?
#
loop_
_entity_poly.entity_id
_entity_poly.type
_entity_poly.pdbx_seq_one_letter_code
_entity_poly.pdbx_strand_id
1 'polypeptide(L)'
;MTTKEKILTLLQKEDTVLSGEKLAQALSISRTAVWKAIKELEKEGYHFEHLANGYRFVSDDRYDQAALAAALPMIPTIQIKEAVESTMKEAKIAALDSVLATPALFLTETQTGGHGRFERPFFSPKKQGIYMSLLLKPNQAFQE
;
A
#
# COMPACT_ATOMS: atom_id res chain seq x y z
N MET A 1 -5.75 -6.75 -13.63
CA MET A 1 -5.07 -5.44 -13.62
C MET A 1 -5.83 -4.44 -14.50
N THR A 2 -6.28 -3.34 -13.90
CA THR A 2 -6.94 -2.22 -14.59
C THR A 2 -5.94 -1.43 -15.46
N THR A 3 -6.42 -0.58 -16.36
CA THR A 3 -5.55 0.27 -17.19
C THR A 3 -4.65 1.19 -16.36
N LYS A 4 -5.18 1.78 -15.28
CA LYS A 4 -4.42 2.65 -14.38
C LYS A 4 -3.30 1.91 -13.65
N GLU A 5 -3.55 0.69 -13.17
CA GLU A 5 -2.53 -0.14 -12.50
C GLU A 5 -1.38 -0.48 -13.45
N LYS A 6 -1.70 -0.79 -14.73
CA LYS A 6 -0.66 -1.05 -15.74
C LYS A 6 0.17 0.20 -16.03
N ILE A 7 -0.46 1.38 -16.13
CA ILE A 7 0.25 2.65 -16.35
C ILE A 7 1.15 2.97 -15.15
N LEU A 8 0.64 2.85 -13.92
CA LEU A 8 1.41 3.06 -12.70
C LEU A 8 2.63 2.15 -12.65
N THR A 9 2.44 0.85 -12.93
CA THR A 9 3.52 -0.14 -12.95
C THR A 9 4.63 0.22 -13.96
N LEU A 10 4.26 0.72 -15.15
CA LEU A 10 5.24 1.14 -16.15
C LEU A 10 6.03 2.37 -15.69
N LEU A 11 5.34 3.36 -15.11
CA LEU A 11 5.96 4.59 -14.64
C LEU A 11 6.82 4.39 -13.37
N GLN A 12 6.47 3.44 -12.51
CA GLN A 12 7.26 3.10 -11.31
C GLN A 12 8.56 2.34 -11.64
N LYS A 13 8.63 1.68 -12.80
CA LYS A 13 9.82 0.92 -13.23
C LYS A 13 10.88 1.78 -13.91
N GLU A 14 10.53 3.00 -14.29
CA GLU A 14 11.38 3.89 -15.07
C GLU A 14 11.66 5.15 -14.27
N ASP A 15 12.94 5.42 -14.00
CA ASP A 15 13.36 6.69 -13.40
C ASP A 15 13.29 7.85 -14.42
N THR A 16 13.01 7.54 -15.69
CA THR A 16 12.97 8.48 -16.80
C THR A 16 11.54 8.88 -17.18
N VAL A 17 11.44 9.96 -17.96
CA VAL A 17 10.14 10.47 -18.42
C VAL A 17 9.59 9.57 -19.53
N LEU A 18 8.38 9.06 -19.35
CA LEU A 18 7.66 8.31 -20.38
C LEU A 18 6.64 9.19 -21.08
N SER A 19 6.70 9.26 -22.41
CA SER A 19 5.71 10.00 -23.18
C SER A 19 4.34 9.32 -23.13
N GLY A 20 3.27 10.13 -23.15
CA GLY A 20 1.91 9.62 -23.24
C GLY A 20 1.67 8.76 -24.49
N GLU A 21 2.43 8.98 -25.56
CA GLU A 21 2.39 8.13 -26.77
C GLU A 21 3.02 6.77 -26.55
N LYS A 22 4.20 6.71 -25.91
CA LYS A 22 4.85 5.43 -25.58
C LYS A 22 3.95 4.59 -24.68
N LEU A 23 3.35 5.21 -23.67
CA LEU A 23 2.39 4.54 -22.77
C LEU A 23 1.16 4.04 -23.53
N ALA A 24 0.59 4.87 -24.41
CA ALA A 24 -0.55 4.51 -25.24
C ALA A 24 -0.25 3.34 -26.17
N GLN A 25 0.91 3.37 -26.85
CA GLN A 25 1.36 2.32 -27.75
C GLN A 25 1.65 1.00 -27.00
N ALA A 26 2.34 1.07 -25.86
CA ALA A 26 2.69 -0.10 -25.06
C ALA A 26 1.46 -0.83 -24.52
N LEU A 27 0.36 -0.11 -24.26
CA LEU A 27 -0.87 -0.66 -23.70
C LEU A 27 -2.00 -0.82 -24.73
N SER A 28 -1.76 -0.47 -26.00
CA SER A 28 -2.76 -0.45 -27.07
C SER A 28 -4.03 0.34 -26.71
N ILE A 29 -3.85 1.53 -26.12
CA ILE A 29 -4.93 2.45 -25.71
C ILE A 29 -4.73 3.83 -26.32
N SER A 30 -5.70 4.74 -26.17
CA SER A 30 -5.55 6.12 -26.62
C SER A 30 -4.72 6.96 -25.65
N ARG A 31 -4.03 7.99 -26.15
CA ARG A 31 -3.37 9.01 -25.30
C ARG A 31 -4.35 9.65 -24.29
N THR A 32 -5.62 9.81 -24.67
CA THR A 32 -6.67 10.31 -23.78
C THR A 32 -6.95 9.35 -22.62
N ALA A 33 -6.92 8.04 -22.85
CA ALA A 33 -7.07 7.04 -21.80
C ALA A 33 -5.90 7.08 -20.82
N VAL A 34 -4.67 7.28 -21.31
CA VAL A 34 -3.48 7.51 -20.47
C VAL A 34 -3.68 8.72 -19.56
N TRP A 35 -4.06 9.88 -20.13
CA TRP A 35 -4.29 11.09 -19.36
C TRP A 35 -5.37 10.91 -18.27
N LYS A 36 -6.49 10.25 -18.60
CA LYS A 36 -7.56 9.96 -17.64
C LYS A 36 -7.05 9.08 -16.49
N ALA A 37 -6.29 8.04 -16.81
CA ALA A 37 -5.71 7.15 -15.80
C ALA A 37 -4.72 7.89 -14.88
N ILE A 38 -3.85 8.74 -15.42
CA ILE A 38 -2.94 9.58 -14.61
C ILE A 38 -3.75 10.49 -13.68
N LYS A 39 -4.80 11.16 -14.18
CA LYS A 39 -5.66 12.01 -13.34
C LYS A 39 -6.41 11.25 -12.25
N GLU A 40 -6.74 9.98 -12.48
CA GLU A 40 -7.35 9.12 -11.47
C GLU A 40 -6.34 8.72 -10.40
N LEU A 41 -5.13 8.32 -10.80
CA LEU A 41 -4.02 8.03 -9.88
C LEU A 41 -3.65 9.26 -9.03
N GLU A 42 -3.65 10.45 -9.61
CA GLU A 42 -3.44 11.70 -8.84
C GLU A 42 -4.51 11.93 -7.77
N LYS A 43 -5.77 11.54 -8.02
CA LYS A 43 -6.84 11.62 -7.01
C LYS A 43 -6.69 10.59 -5.90
N GLU A 44 -6.07 9.45 -6.20
CA GLU A 44 -5.64 8.44 -5.23
C GLU A 44 -4.34 8.86 -4.50
N GLY A 45 -3.84 10.05 -4.83
CA GLY A 45 -2.70 10.70 -4.21
C GLY A 45 -1.37 10.42 -4.88
N TYR A 46 -1.28 9.58 -5.91
CA TYR A 46 0.00 9.34 -6.59
C TYR A 46 0.51 10.64 -7.23
N HIS A 47 1.81 10.88 -7.14
CA HIS A 47 2.41 12.11 -7.65
C HIS A 47 3.12 11.85 -8.97
N PHE A 48 2.88 12.72 -9.95
CA PHE A 48 3.54 12.69 -11.24
C PHE A 48 4.04 14.08 -11.60
N GLU A 49 5.25 14.15 -12.16
CA GLU A 49 5.69 15.33 -12.86
C GLU A 49 5.15 15.33 -14.29
N HIS A 50 4.58 16.48 -14.68
CA HIS A 50 4.11 16.73 -16.05
C HIS A 50 5.17 17.53 -16.79
N LEU A 51 5.84 16.89 -17.74
CA LEU A 51 6.89 17.49 -18.55
C LEU A 51 6.42 17.58 -20.00
N ALA A 52 7.03 18.47 -20.79
CA ALA A 52 6.63 18.70 -22.19
C ALA A 52 6.64 17.41 -23.05
N ASN A 53 7.47 16.44 -22.67
CA ASN A 53 7.64 15.17 -23.36
C ASN A 53 6.95 13.98 -22.67
N GLY A 54 6.25 14.14 -21.55
CA GLY A 54 5.58 13.02 -20.88
C GLY A 54 5.37 13.16 -19.39
N TYR A 55 5.33 12.01 -18.73
CA TYR A 55 5.07 11.86 -17.30
C TYR A 55 6.24 11.14 -16.62
N ARG A 56 6.55 11.53 -15.39
CA ARG A 56 7.47 10.79 -14.52
C ARG A 56 6.79 10.57 -13.17
N PHE A 57 6.84 9.34 -12.67
CA PHE A 57 6.35 9.06 -11.32
C PHE A 57 7.28 9.67 -10.28
N VAL A 58 6.71 10.33 -9.27
CA VAL A 58 7.45 10.84 -8.12
C VAL A 58 7.13 9.90 -6.97
N SER A 59 8.12 9.10 -6.56
CA SER A 59 7.95 8.20 -5.43
C SER A 59 7.69 8.99 -4.16
N ASP A 60 6.77 8.51 -3.35
CA ASP A 60 6.57 8.99 -2.00
C ASP A 60 6.53 7.82 -1.02
N ASP A 61 6.73 8.16 0.26
CA ASP A 61 6.67 7.21 1.36
C ASP A 61 5.19 7.00 1.72
N ARG A 62 4.55 6.06 1.03
CA ARG A 62 3.15 5.64 1.23
C ARG A 62 3.04 4.12 1.25
N TYR A 63 2.03 3.62 1.97
CA TYR A 63 1.56 2.25 1.75
C TYR A 63 0.71 2.16 0.49
N ASP A 64 1.11 1.29 -0.43
CA ASP A 64 0.32 0.91 -1.61
C ASP A 64 -0.20 -0.53 -1.40
N GLN A 65 -1.51 -0.67 -1.26
CA GLN A 65 -2.16 -1.96 -1.01
C GLN A 65 -1.94 -2.95 -2.16
N ALA A 66 -1.98 -2.48 -3.41
CA ALA A 66 -1.81 -3.34 -4.57
C ALA A 66 -0.36 -3.81 -4.69
N ALA A 67 0.61 -2.90 -4.47
CA ALA A 67 2.02 -3.24 -4.45
C ALA A 67 2.35 -4.24 -3.33
N LEU A 68 1.83 -4.03 -2.11
CA LEU A 68 2.01 -4.95 -0.99
C LEU A 68 1.38 -6.32 -1.27
N ALA A 69 0.17 -6.37 -1.82
CA ALA A 69 -0.47 -7.63 -2.18
C ALA A 69 0.31 -8.41 -3.26
N ALA A 70 0.87 -7.70 -4.24
CA ALA A 70 1.70 -8.32 -5.27
C ALA A 70 3.05 -8.82 -4.71
N ALA A 71 3.66 -8.08 -3.78
CA ALA A 71 4.95 -8.43 -3.17
C ALA A 71 4.83 -9.51 -2.08
N LEU A 72 3.67 -9.62 -1.43
CA LEU A 72 3.41 -10.51 -0.29
C LEU A 72 2.26 -11.49 -0.61
N PRO A 73 2.39 -12.35 -1.63
CA PRO A 73 1.30 -13.24 -2.06
C PRO A 73 0.90 -14.27 -0.98
N MET A 74 1.75 -14.49 0.02
CA MET A 74 1.47 -15.36 1.17
C MET A 74 0.59 -14.70 2.24
N ILE A 75 0.31 -13.40 2.15
CA ILE A 75 -0.52 -12.66 3.10
C ILE A 75 -1.87 -12.36 2.43
N PRO A 76 -2.89 -13.22 2.58
CA PRO A 76 -4.18 -13.05 1.90
C PRO A 76 -4.96 -11.82 2.37
N THR A 77 -4.63 -11.26 3.53
CA THR A 77 -5.32 -10.08 4.09
C THR A 77 -4.31 -9.01 4.48
N ILE A 78 -4.40 -7.84 3.84
CA ILE A 78 -3.62 -6.66 4.18
C ILE A 78 -4.59 -5.51 4.44
N GLN A 79 -4.59 -4.99 5.66
CA GLN A 79 -5.39 -3.84 6.06
C GLN A 79 -4.47 -2.66 6.34
N ILE A 80 -4.72 -1.54 5.66
CA ILE A 80 -3.98 -0.29 5.82
C ILE A 80 -4.98 0.76 6.30
N LYS A 81 -4.66 1.43 7.42
CA LYS A 81 -5.47 2.52 7.96
C LYS A 81 -4.60 3.75 8.20
N GLU A 82 -5.15 4.93 7.98
CA GLU A 82 -4.39 6.17 8.19
C GLU A 82 -4.04 6.38 9.67
N ALA A 83 -4.96 6.14 10.59
CA ALA A 83 -4.70 6.25 12.02
C ALA A 83 -5.51 5.19 12.79
N VAL A 84 -4.87 4.58 13.78
CA VAL A 84 -5.52 3.64 14.71
C VAL A 84 -5.01 3.89 16.13
N GLU A 85 -5.67 3.33 17.13
CA GLU A 85 -5.16 3.34 18.50
C GLU A 85 -3.85 2.52 18.58
N SER A 86 -3.88 1.28 18.11
CA SER A 86 -2.70 0.45 17.90
C SER A 86 -2.99 -0.63 16.86
N THR A 87 -2.02 -0.94 16.01
CA THR A 87 -2.10 -2.08 15.07
C THR A 87 -2.31 -3.42 15.78
N MET A 88 -1.80 -3.56 17.01
CA MET A 88 -1.97 -4.76 17.83
C MET A 88 -3.42 -4.91 18.30
N LYS A 89 -4.09 -3.80 18.62
CA LYS A 89 -5.51 -3.80 18.97
C LYS A 89 -6.38 -4.24 17.79
N GLU A 90 -6.09 -3.71 16.60
CA GLU A 90 -6.77 -4.11 15.37
C GLU A 90 -6.60 -5.61 15.10
N ALA A 91 -5.37 -6.13 15.22
CA ALA A 91 -5.09 -7.55 15.05
C ALA A 91 -5.85 -8.43 16.07
N LYS A 92 -5.93 -8.00 17.35
CA LYS A 92 -6.69 -8.72 18.39
C LYS A 92 -8.18 -8.74 18.13
N ILE A 93 -8.76 -7.62 17.68
CA ILE A 93 -10.18 -7.56 17.29
C ILE A 93 -10.43 -8.50 16.11
N ALA A 94 -9.56 -8.44 15.10
CA ALA A 94 -9.69 -9.26 13.90
C ALA A 94 -9.50 -10.76 14.18
N ALA A 95 -8.73 -11.13 15.20
CA ALA A 95 -8.58 -12.52 15.64
C ALA A 95 -9.88 -13.16 16.16
N LEU A 96 -10.88 -12.35 16.53
CA LEU A 96 -12.22 -12.82 16.92
C LEU A 96 -13.10 -13.16 15.71
N ASP A 97 -12.73 -12.69 14.52
CA ASP A 97 -13.44 -13.00 13.28
C ASP A 97 -13.00 -14.36 12.73
N SER A 98 -13.89 -15.35 12.85
CA SER A 98 -13.65 -16.72 12.36
C SER A 98 -13.53 -16.84 10.84
N VAL A 99 -13.96 -15.83 10.08
CA VAL A 99 -13.95 -15.83 8.60
C VAL A 99 -12.69 -15.18 8.04
N LEU A 100 -11.95 -14.42 8.85
CA LEU A 100 -10.75 -13.73 8.42
C LEU A 100 -9.65 -14.70 7.96
N ALA A 101 -9.17 -14.51 6.73
CA ALA A 101 -8.04 -15.27 6.22
C ALA A 101 -6.74 -14.85 6.92
N THR A 102 -5.95 -15.82 7.36
CA THR A 102 -4.61 -15.60 7.95
C THR A 102 -3.53 -16.25 7.09
N PRO A 103 -2.30 -15.71 7.01
CA PRO A 103 -1.79 -14.52 7.69
C PRO A 103 -2.51 -13.20 7.35
N ALA A 104 -2.73 -12.35 8.34
CA ALA A 104 -3.32 -11.02 8.15
C ALA A 104 -2.39 -9.92 8.65
N LEU A 105 -2.02 -8.97 7.79
CA LEU A 105 -1.13 -7.85 8.09
C LEU A 105 -1.94 -6.58 8.30
N PHE A 106 -1.70 -5.91 9.43
CA PHE A 106 -2.30 -4.64 9.79
C PHE A 106 -1.23 -3.56 9.79
N LEU A 107 -1.42 -2.50 9.01
CA LEU A 107 -0.49 -1.39 8.82
C LEU A 107 -1.17 -0.07 9.14
N THR A 108 -0.40 0.88 9.67
CA THR A 108 -0.89 2.26 9.83
C THR A 108 0.21 3.29 9.65
N GLU A 109 -0.20 4.51 9.27
CA GLU A 109 0.68 5.67 9.25
C GLU A 109 0.96 6.19 10.66
N THR A 110 0.02 6.07 11.61
CA THR A 110 0.20 6.56 12.98
C THR A 110 -0.60 5.77 14.00
N GLN A 111 -0.05 5.64 15.21
CA GLN A 111 -0.75 5.06 16.36
C GLN A 111 -0.98 6.13 17.42
N THR A 112 -2.24 6.33 17.83
CA THR A 112 -2.60 7.31 18.87
C THR A 112 -2.45 6.76 20.29
N GLY A 113 -2.44 5.43 20.44
CA GLY A 113 -2.29 4.71 21.70
C GLY A 113 -1.30 3.56 21.59
N GLY A 114 -0.25 3.73 20.77
CA GLY A 114 0.80 2.73 20.60
C GLY A 114 1.51 2.45 21.92
N HIS A 115 1.62 1.18 22.30
CA HIS A 115 2.32 0.75 23.50
C HIS A 115 3.21 -0.47 23.22
N GLY A 116 4.33 -0.53 23.93
CA GLY A 116 5.29 -1.63 23.89
C GLY A 116 5.16 -2.55 25.11
N ARG A 117 6.28 -3.18 25.48
CA ARG A 117 6.34 -4.04 26.67
C ARG A 117 6.09 -3.23 27.94
N PHE A 118 5.38 -3.84 28.88
CA PHE A 118 5.06 -3.24 30.19
C PHE A 118 4.36 -1.89 30.05
N GLU A 119 3.42 -1.77 29.08
CA GLU A 119 2.62 -0.57 28.81
C GLU A 119 3.45 0.71 28.55
N ARG A 120 4.70 0.56 28.14
CA ARG A 120 5.55 1.72 27.80
C ARG A 120 5.00 2.37 26.52
N PRO A 121 4.87 3.71 26.48
CA PRO A 121 4.40 4.39 25.28
C PRO A 121 5.33 4.11 24.11
N PHE A 122 4.75 3.86 22.94
CA PHE A 122 5.47 3.63 21.70
C PHE A 122 5.14 4.75 20.71
N PHE A 123 6.02 5.75 20.67
CA PHE A 123 5.85 6.94 19.83
C PHE A 123 5.80 6.55 18.35
N SER A 124 4.67 6.85 17.70
CA SER A 124 4.37 6.38 16.34
C SER A 124 3.91 7.51 15.41
N PRO A 125 4.77 8.52 15.11
CA PRO A 125 4.40 9.64 14.25
C PRO A 125 4.20 9.23 12.78
N LYS A 126 3.30 9.96 12.09
CA LYS A 126 2.99 9.81 10.66
C LYS A 126 4.23 9.98 9.78
N LYS A 127 4.37 9.12 8.75
CA LYS A 127 5.48 9.12 7.76
C LYS A 127 6.89 9.05 8.35
N GLN A 128 7.05 8.39 9.49
CA GLN A 128 8.33 8.33 10.21
C GLN A 128 8.70 6.93 10.70
N GLY A 129 7.87 5.94 10.41
CA GLY A 129 8.11 4.56 10.80
C GLY A 129 7.11 3.60 10.17
N ILE A 130 7.44 2.31 10.21
CA ILE A 130 6.56 1.23 9.79
C ILE A 130 5.89 0.67 11.03
N TYR A 131 4.61 0.96 11.21
CA TYR A 131 3.82 0.47 12.33
C TYR A 131 2.94 -0.67 11.85
N MET A 132 3.24 -1.89 12.31
CA MET A 132 2.55 -3.09 11.83
C MET A 132 2.33 -4.13 12.92
N SER A 133 1.30 -4.94 12.71
CA SER A 133 1.05 -6.18 13.44
C SER A 133 0.68 -7.29 12.46
N LEU A 134 1.21 -8.49 12.66
CA LEU A 134 0.93 -9.67 11.82
C LEU A 134 0.17 -10.70 12.66
N LEU A 135 -1.07 -10.98 12.26
CA LEU A 135 -1.87 -12.05 12.84
C LEU A 135 -1.59 -13.36 12.12
N LEU A 136 -1.14 -14.36 12.88
CA LEU A 136 -0.87 -15.70 12.41
C LEU A 136 -1.78 -16.71 13.12
N LYS A 137 -2.04 -17.84 12.47
CA LYS A 137 -2.74 -18.98 13.04
C LYS A 137 -1.93 -20.25 12.76
N PRO A 138 -0.79 -20.45 13.45
CA PRO A 138 0.03 -21.63 13.26
C PRO A 138 -0.79 -22.88 13.62
N ASN A 139 -0.67 -23.95 12.83
CA ASN A 139 -1.29 -25.25 13.15
C ASN A 139 -0.44 -26.03 14.16
N GLN A 140 -0.06 -25.36 15.25
CA GLN A 140 0.72 -25.94 16.33
C GLN A 140 0.25 -25.32 17.64
N ALA A 141 -0.01 -26.17 18.63
CA ALA A 141 -0.21 -25.70 19.99
C ALA A 141 1.13 -25.20 20.52
N PHE A 142 1.15 -23.97 21.05
CA PHE A 142 2.33 -23.46 21.75
C PHE A 142 2.50 -24.30 23.03
N GLN A 143 3.61 -25.03 23.12
CA GLN A 143 4.05 -25.65 24.38
C GLN A 143 4.95 -24.63 25.06
N GLU A 144 4.52 -24.12 26.21
CA GLU A 144 5.34 -23.29 27.10
C GLU A 144 6.46 -24.10 27.75
#